data_AF-A0A8H5BS68-F1
#
_entry.id   AF-A0A8H5BS68-F1
#
_cell.length_a   1.000
_cell.length_b   1.000
_cell.length_c   1.000
_cell.angle_alpha   90.00
_cell.angle_beta   90.00
_cell.angle_gamma   90.00
#
_symmetry.space_group_name_H-M   'P 1'
#
loop_
_entity.id
_entity.type
_entity.pdbx_description
1 polymer ?
#
loop_
_entity_poly.entity_id
_entity_poly.type
_entity_poly.pdbx_seq_one_letter_code
_entity_poly.pdbx_strand_id
1 'polypeptide(L)'
;MSSLTPTTSSSPSITSPSAQTQAKNPISLRLYKVLSTNFEDYATREALGTLSELYGTPDADADGALIGEHAAKARRSLTRDMENKLAESSATFVEALGEVDQKLTELQTHISAMHMACAEAEEQLRSTNDASKTVLERAGTLRDERQSISAKSTIITLFLASFTLSQDEMNAMTSRDVPVGAAFFAAMEKCEKIREDCRVLMAGEEGPTRAGLDIMHSTSTALEAGYEKILRFLTHEFRRTGKDLCLEVNDTIQEGVKRLQSRPELLSEALSILASTRQNALLTSFLHALTRGGPSGLPRPIELHAHDPIHYVGDMLAWVHQAIAAEREFLGTVSGRGEEGAGRMVGSVRRFSKAEAGEEEWIRELMDIGVGGLVGPLKNRVLQTVKSQESSIVSYKIANLLMFYWVTMRRTVGEESEAHRGGVQGFEASIEAQSWALSSIGLDLDDPALTPPLYILDHAQVLKEVMSVYQSSVLDEEQERLMSLPSDADHTKTGEKKKPGLGSDFGKVLDVAIDPVVESVIKGGEEKGKLRPRWDASVWIVNSLTYILSVLEPFSSFTQEKQEGIKTLLDTHVAALIEEHTTSLLDESGLLAV
;
A
#
# COMPACT_ATOMS: atom_id res chain seq x y z
N MET A 1 46.02 42.85 39.12
CA MET A 1 46.91 42.98 37.95
C MET A 1 46.50 44.24 37.20
N SER A 2 47.31 45.27 36.96
CA SER A 2 48.60 45.64 37.55
C SER A 2 48.74 47.17 37.45
N SER A 3 49.19 47.78 38.56
CA SER A 3 50.03 49.00 38.68
C SER A 3 50.48 49.70 37.39
N LEU A 4 50.55 51.04 37.33
CA LEU A 4 51.55 51.85 38.09
C LEU A 4 51.09 53.31 38.36
N THR A 5 51.86 54.01 39.20
CA THR A 5 51.47 55.23 39.94
C THR A 5 52.34 56.47 39.56
N PRO A 6 52.54 57.56 40.35
CA PRO A 6 52.44 58.94 39.80
C PRO A 6 53.73 59.78 40.00
N THR A 7 53.71 61.08 39.70
CA THR A 7 54.69 62.05 40.24
C THR A 7 54.11 63.44 40.48
N THR A 8 54.57 64.08 41.56
CA THR A 8 54.19 65.41 42.09
C THR A 8 55.39 66.34 42.18
N SER A 9 55.17 67.66 42.04
CA SER A 9 56.07 68.74 42.54
C SER A 9 55.36 70.10 42.37
N SER A 10 54.85 70.80 43.40
CA SER A 10 55.50 71.44 44.57
C SER A 10 55.99 72.88 44.30
N SER A 11 55.21 73.86 44.80
CA SER A 11 55.65 75.26 45.02
C SER A 11 56.66 75.33 46.19
N PRO A 12 57.43 76.44 46.34
CA PRO A 12 56.98 77.44 47.34
C PRO A 12 57.34 78.91 47.02
N SER A 13 56.68 79.81 47.74
CA SER A 13 57.00 81.25 47.90
C SER A 13 57.95 81.49 49.09
N ILE A 14 58.48 82.73 49.28
CA ILE A 14 58.55 83.51 50.57
C ILE A 14 59.65 84.62 50.62
N THR A 15 59.26 85.81 51.12
CA THR A 15 60.00 86.96 51.74
C THR A 15 61.16 87.74 51.09
N SER A 16 60.95 89.07 50.99
CA SER A 16 61.78 90.14 51.62
C SER A 16 61.42 90.29 53.14
N PRO A 17 62.13 91.00 54.07
CA PRO A 17 62.79 92.33 53.87
C PRO A 17 64.01 92.71 54.79
N SER A 18 64.46 93.97 54.67
CA SER A 18 65.17 94.85 55.66
C SER A 18 66.51 94.36 56.28
N ALA A 19 67.39 95.20 56.85
CA ALA A 19 67.41 96.65 57.09
C ALA A 19 68.77 97.25 56.57
N GLN A 20 69.48 98.26 57.09
CA GLN A 20 69.36 99.14 58.27
C GLN A 20 70.12 100.48 58.02
N THR A 21 70.14 101.40 58.98
CA THR A 21 70.71 102.77 58.90
C THR A 21 72.05 102.93 59.64
N GLN A 22 72.99 103.71 59.08
CA GLN A 22 73.98 104.47 59.87
C GLN A 22 74.27 105.84 59.24
N ALA A 23 74.20 106.90 60.04
CA ALA A 23 74.44 108.26 59.60
C ALA A 23 75.95 108.55 59.42
N LYS A 24 76.38 108.86 58.20
CA LYS A 24 77.66 109.50 57.89
C LYS A 24 77.44 110.61 56.85
N ASN A 25 78.16 111.71 57.01
CA ASN A 25 77.81 113.02 56.43
C ASN A 25 77.56 113.00 54.91
N PRO A 26 76.48 113.62 54.40
CA PRO A 26 76.02 113.44 53.01
C PRO A 26 76.94 114.07 51.95
N ILE A 27 77.86 114.95 52.35
CA ILE A 27 78.76 115.66 51.43
C ILE A 27 79.90 114.75 50.94
N SER A 28 80.47 113.89 51.80
CA SER A 28 81.56 112.99 51.37
C SER A 28 81.07 111.91 50.40
N LEU A 29 79.86 111.38 50.60
CA LEU A 29 79.22 110.48 49.64
C LEU A 29 78.90 111.16 48.31
N ARG A 30 78.50 112.44 48.31
CA ARG A 30 78.30 113.20 47.06
C ARG A 30 79.62 113.49 46.35
N LEU A 31 80.68 113.88 47.06
CA LEU A 31 82.01 114.06 46.47
C LEU A 31 82.54 112.76 45.86
N TYR A 32 82.47 111.64 46.58
CA TYR A 32 82.92 110.35 46.07
C TYR A 32 82.10 109.89 44.86
N LYS A 33 80.78 110.15 44.85
CA LYS A 33 79.90 109.79 43.73
C LYS A 33 80.05 110.70 42.50
N VAL A 34 80.44 111.97 42.67
CA VAL A 34 80.72 112.90 41.55
C VAL A 34 82.12 112.67 40.96
N LEU A 35 83.09 112.26 41.79
CA LEU A 35 84.44 111.90 41.32
C LEU A 35 84.53 110.48 40.75
N SER A 36 83.55 109.60 41.01
CA SER A 36 83.51 108.23 40.48
C SER A 36 82.60 108.05 39.25
N THR A 37 81.90 109.08 38.78
CA THR A 37 81.10 109.01 37.54
C THR A 37 81.99 109.31 36.34
N ASN A 38 82.40 108.27 35.62
CA ASN A 38 83.11 108.42 34.36
C ASN A 38 82.15 108.92 33.26
N PHE A 39 82.48 110.02 32.58
CA PHE A 39 81.60 110.69 31.59
C PHE A 39 81.90 110.29 30.14
N GLU A 40 82.57 109.16 29.92
CA GLU A 40 82.96 108.67 28.58
C GLU A 40 82.05 107.56 28.01
N ASP A 41 80.88 107.33 28.62
CA ASP A 41 79.96 106.30 28.17
C ASP A 41 79.26 106.70 26.85
N TYR A 42 79.36 105.87 25.82
CA TYR A 42 78.87 106.14 24.46
C TYR A 42 77.38 106.51 24.46
N ALA A 43 76.57 105.79 25.25
CA ALA A 43 75.13 106.06 25.39
C ALA A 43 74.85 107.46 25.96
N THR A 44 75.70 107.97 26.86
CA THR A 44 75.54 109.34 27.38
C THR A 44 75.93 110.40 26.36
N ARG A 45 76.90 110.09 25.49
CA ARG A 45 77.34 110.99 24.40
C ARG A 45 76.32 111.04 23.26
N GLU A 46 75.67 109.92 22.93
CA GLU A 46 74.55 109.86 21.98
C GLU A 46 73.28 110.52 22.54
N ALA A 47 72.97 110.31 23.83
CA ALA A 47 71.88 111.00 24.52
C ALA A 47 72.10 112.52 24.59
N LEU A 48 73.35 112.99 24.74
CA LEU A 48 73.70 114.42 24.67
C LEU A 48 73.69 114.96 23.23
N GLY A 49 74.08 114.14 22.24
CA GLY A 49 74.01 114.50 20.82
C GLY A 49 72.56 114.73 20.37
N THR A 50 71.68 113.77 20.64
CA THR A 50 70.24 113.90 20.35
C THR A 50 69.58 115.06 21.12
N LEU A 51 70.00 115.33 22.36
CA LEU A 51 69.59 116.52 23.12
C LEU A 51 70.05 117.84 22.47
N SER A 52 71.28 117.88 21.95
CA SER A 52 71.84 119.04 21.27
C SER A 52 71.13 119.31 19.94
N GLU A 53 70.75 118.25 19.23
CA GLU A 53 70.04 118.33 17.94
C GLU A 53 68.58 118.76 18.11
N LEU A 54 67.94 118.43 19.24
CA LEU A 54 66.54 118.79 19.53
C LEU A 54 66.34 120.20 20.13
N TYR A 55 67.37 120.77 20.77
CA TYR A 55 67.26 122.05 21.50
C TYR A 55 68.34 123.10 21.15
N GLY A 56 69.24 122.82 20.21
CA GLY A 56 70.20 123.81 19.70
C GLY A 56 69.56 124.79 18.72
N THR A 57 69.66 126.10 19.00
CA THR A 57 69.28 127.16 18.05
C THR A 57 70.52 127.73 17.35
N PRO A 58 70.44 128.07 16.04
CA PRO A 58 71.57 128.65 15.32
C PRO A 58 71.83 130.11 15.73
N ASP A 59 73.11 130.47 15.69
CA ASP A 59 73.70 131.82 15.67
C ASP A 59 73.27 132.81 16.76
N ALA A 60 74.10 132.85 17.82
CA ALA A 60 74.21 133.99 18.72
C ALA A 60 75.54 134.72 18.46
N ASP A 61 75.47 135.94 17.95
CA ASP A 61 76.53 136.93 18.09
C ASP A 61 76.25 137.85 19.30
N ALA A 62 77.31 138.41 19.87
CA ALA A 62 77.35 139.24 21.10
C ALA A 62 76.22 140.29 21.20
N ASP A 63 75.66 140.61 22.38
CA ASP A 63 76.35 140.83 23.67
C ASP A 63 75.84 140.00 24.87
N GLY A 64 76.72 139.80 25.85
CA GLY A 64 76.57 138.77 26.89
C GLY A 64 75.69 139.12 28.09
N ALA A 65 74.58 138.37 28.26
CA ALA A 65 73.96 138.07 29.55
C ALA A 65 73.10 136.77 29.48
N LEU A 66 72.83 136.15 30.65
CA LEU A 66 71.75 135.14 30.87
C LEU A 66 71.93 133.68 30.38
N ILE A 67 73.09 133.06 30.58
CA ILE A 67 73.28 131.59 30.34
C ILE A 67 72.48 130.69 31.32
N GLY A 68 71.99 131.21 32.44
CA GLY A 68 71.35 130.41 33.51
C GLY A 68 69.91 129.94 33.25
N GLU A 69 69.12 130.68 32.47
CA GLU A 69 67.66 130.48 32.42
C GLU A 69 67.22 129.45 31.37
N HIS A 70 67.96 129.35 30.26
CA HIS A 70 67.68 128.42 29.16
C HIS A 70 67.86 126.94 29.57
N ALA A 71 68.87 126.64 30.40
CA ALA A 71 69.15 125.28 30.87
C ALA A 71 68.07 124.72 31.84
N ALA A 72 67.33 125.59 32.54
CA ALA A 72 66.23 125.17 33.41
C ALA A 72 64.95 124.85 32.63
N LYS A 73 64.71 125.56 31.51
CA LYS A 73 63.55 125.36 30.64
C LYS A 73 63.63 124.01 29.91
N ALA A 74 64.80 123.68 29.36
CA ALA A 74 65.07 122.41 28.68
C ALA A 74 64.90 121.16 29.58
N ARG A 75 65.23 121.26 30.89
CA ARG A 75 65.04 120.12 31.82
C ARG A 75 63.57 119.85 32.13
N ARG A 76 62.74 120.90 32.26
CA ARG A 76 61.29 120.74 32.49
C ARG A 76 60.55 120.28 31.25
N SER A 77 60.95 120.73 30.05
CA SER A 77 60.37 120.20 28.81
C SER A 77 60.76 118.74 28.61
N LEU A 78 62.02 118.35 28.84
CA LEU A 78 62.44 116.96 28.64
C LEU A 78 61.68 115.98 29.54
N THR A 79 61.49 116.25 30.84
CA THR A 79 60.68 115.35 31.70
C THR A 79 59.26 115.19 31.16
N ARG A 80 58.61 116.31 30.80
CA ARG A 80 57.24 116.29 30.27
C ARG A 80 57.14 115.59 28.91
N ASP A 81 58.12 115.77 28.03
CA ASP A 81 58.09 115.20 26.69
C ASP A 81 58.52 113.71 26.70
N MET A 82 59.32 113.27 27.68
CA MET A 82 59.55 111.84 27.97
C MET A 82 58.29 111.19 28.57
N GLU A 83 57.61 111.84 29.51
CA GLU A 83 56.33 111.39 30.07
C GLU A 83 55.26 111.30 28.97
N ASN A 84 55.18 112.27 28.06
CA ASN A 84 54.27 112.25 26.91
C ASN A 84 54.59 111.09 25.95
N LYS A 85 55.86 110.87 25.56
CA LYS A 85 56.22 109.74 24.69
C LYS A 85 56.03 108.38 25.38
N LEU A 86 56.27 108.30 26.69
CA LEU A 86 55.99 107.09 27.45
C LEU A 86 54.48 106.83 27.56
N ALA A 87 53.67 107.87 27.75
CA ALA A 87 52.21 107.78 27.72
C ALA A 87 51.68 107.40 26.32
N GLU A 88 52.25 107.94 25.25
CA GLU A 88 51.90 107.62 23.85
C GLU A 88 52.28 106.18 23.47
N SER A 89 53.47 105.71 23.86
CA SER A 89 53.87 104.30 23.69
C SER A 89 53.08 103.34 24.59
N SER A 90 52.66 103.77 25.78
CA SER A 90 51.79 102.97 26.66
C SER A 90 50.35 102.93 26.14
N ALA A 91 49.84 104.02 25.58
CA ALA A 91 48.52 104.09 24.97
C ALA A 91 48.43 103.18 23.73
N THR A 92 49.41 103.25 22.83
CA THR A 92 49.48 102.37 21.65
C THR A 92 49.66 100.89 22.04
N PHE A 93 50.37 100.58 23.14
CA PHE A 93 50.45 99.21 23.65
C PHE A 93 49.13 98.73 24.29
N VAL A 94 48.39 99.60 24.99
CA VAL A 94 47.06 99.28 25.54
C VAL A 94 46.02 99.13 24.41
N GLU A 95 46.12 99.91 23.34
CA GLU A 95 45.26 99.79 22.15
C GLU A 95 45.52 98.46 21.42
N ALA A 96 46.79 98.12 21.16
CA ALA A 96 47.15 96.84 20.56
C ALA A 96 46.81 95.62 21.45
N LEU A 97 46.96 95.73 22.77
CA LEU A 97 46.47 94.70 23.70
C LEU A 97 44.95 94.63 23.76
N GLY A 98 44.26 95.75 23.58
CA GLY A 98 42.80 95.81 23.47
C GLY A 98 42.27 95.03 22.27
N GLU A 99 42.92 95.15 21.11
CA GLU A 99 42.61 94.32 19.94
C GLU A 99 42.82 92.82 20.23
N VAL A 100 43.92 92.46 20.90
CA VAL A 100 44.22 91.06 21.26
C VAL A 100 43.22 90.52 22.30
N ASP A 101 42.84 91.31 23.31
CA ASP A 101 41.85 90.93 24.32
C ASP A 101 40.44 90.81 23.72
N GLN A 102 40.09 91.68 22.77
CA GLN A 102 38.86 91.55 22.00
C GLN A 102 38.86 90.26 21.15
N LYS A 103 39.98 89.92 20.50
CA LYS A 103 40.11 88.66 19.74
C LYS A 103 40.15 87.42 20.64
N LEU A 104 40.70 87.52 21.85
CA LEU A 104 40.64 86.46 22.85
C LEU A 104 39.22 86.27 23.39
N THR A 105 38.48 87.36 23.59
CA THR A 105 37.07 87.34 23.99
C THR A 105 36.19 86.75 22.89
N GLU A 106 36.41 87.12 21.62
CA GLU A 106 35.77 86.48 20.45
C GLU A 106 36.11 84.98 20.38
N LEU A 107 37.37 84.59 20.61
CA LEU A 107 37.76 83.18 20.68
C LEU A 107 37.01 82.46 21.83
N GLN A 108 36.85 83.11 22.98
CA GLN A 108 36.15 82.53 24.13
C GLN A 108 34.64 82.43 23.91
N THR A 109 34.01 83.36 23.20
CA THR A 109 32.60 83.22 22.77
C THR A 109 32.45 82.12 21.72
N HIS A 110 33.40 81.97 20.78
CA HIS A 110 33.41 80.85 19.83
C HIS A 110 33.66 79.49 20.51
N ILE A 111 34.56 79.40 21.50
CA ILE A 111 34.83 78.16 22.25
C ILE A 111 33.62 77.78 23.11
N SER A 112 32.97 78.73 23.77
CA SER A 112 31.74 78.45 24.54
C SER A 112 30.56 78.09 23.63
N ALA A 113 30.41 78.73 22.47
CA ALA A 113 29.44 78.33 21.45
C ALA A 113 29.72 76.92 20.89
N MET A 114 30.99 76.58 20.66
CA MET A 114 31.41 75.23 20.25
C MET A 114 31.09 74.20 21.33
N HIS A 115 31.40 74.48 22.61
CA HIS A 115 31.03 73.57 23.70
C HIS A 115 29.52 73.41 23.86
N MET A 116 28.73 74.47 23.69
CA MET A 116 27.27 74.38 23.66
C MET A 116 26.77 73.51 22.50
N ALA A 117 27.29 73.73 21.28
CA ALA A 117 26.93 72.95 20.10
C ALA A 117 27.36 71.47 20.21
N CYS A 118 28.52 71.19 20.80
CA CYS A 118 28.96 69.83 21.10
C CYS A 118 28.08 69.16 22.17
N ALA A 119 27.72 69.87 23.24
CA ALA A 119 26.83 69.34 24.28
C ALA A 119 25.42 69.07 23.73
N GLU A 120 24.89 69.98 22.89
CA GLU A 120 23.62 69.78 22.19
C GLU A 120 23.69 68.60 21.21
N ALA A 121 24.78 68.46 20.45
CA ALA A 121 24.99 67.33 19.55
C ALA A 121 25.14 66.00 20.32
N GLU A 122 25.84 65.98 21.45
CA GLU A 122 25.94 64.80 22.32
C GLU A 122 24.58 64.40 22.89
N GLU A 123 23.77 65.36 23.34
CA GLU A 123 22.43 65.09 23.87
C GLU A 123 21.46 64.62 22.79
N GLN A 124 21.47 65.25 21.61
CA GLN A 124 20.70 64.79 20.45
C GLN A 124 21.14 63.38 20.01
N LEU A 125 22.44 63.07 20.04
CA LEU A 125 22.97 61.75 19.69
C LEU A 125 22.60 60.70 20.74
N ARG A 126 22.65 61.01 22.04
CA ARG A 126 22.14 60.13 23.12
C ARG A 126 20.65 59.85 22.98
N SER A 127 19.85 60.90 22.84
CA SER A 127 18.39 60.80 22.64
C SER A 127 18.04 59.97 21.40
N THR A 128 18.75 60.21 20.28
CA THR A 128 18.59 59.43 19.04
C THR A 128 19.05 57.98 19.21
N ASN A 129 20.12 57.72 19.96
CA ASN A 129 20.61 56.37 20.24
C ASN A 129 19.62 55.59 21.12
N ASP A 130 19.07 56.20 22.17
CA ASP A 130 18.09 55.56 23.05
C ASP A 130 16.76 55.32 22.31
N ALA A 131 16.29 56.30 21.53
CA ALA A 131 15.16 56.10 20.63
C ALA A 131 15.41 54.97 19.63
N SER A 132 16.59 54.95 18.98
CA SER A 132 16.99 53.89 18.05
C SER A 132 17.06 52.52 18.72
N LYS A 133 17.53 52.45 19.97
CA LYS A 133 17.57 51.21 20.77
C LYS A 133 16.16 50.68 21.03
N THR A 134 15.22 51.53 21.46
CA THR A 134 13.82 51.08 21.67
C THR A 134 13.15 50.62 20.37
N VAL A 135 13.47 51.26 19.24
CA VAL A 135 13.01 50.84 17.90
C VAL A 135 13.65 49.52 17.49
N LEU A 136 14.95 49.32 17.77
CA LEU A 136 15.67 48.08 17.48
C LEU A 136 15.14 46.90 18.33
N GLU A 137 14.90 47.11 19.61
CA GLU A 137 14.30 46.12 20.52
C GLU A 137 12.90 45.73 20.04
N ARG A 138 12.06 46.71 19.70
CA ARG A 138 10.71 46.46 19.15
C ARG A 138 10.73 45.81 17.77
N ALA A 139 11.71 46.13 16.93
CA ALA A 139 11.92 45.46 15.65
C ALA A 139 12.42 44.01 15.83
N GLY A 140 13.20 43.76 16.89
CA GLY A 140 13.61 42.42 17.33
C GLY A 140 12.41 41.57 17.74
N THR A 141 11.59 42.04 18.69
CA THR A 141 10.42 41.28 19.14
C THR A 141 9.43 41.02 18.00
N LEU A 142 9.16 42.01 17.15
CA LEU A 142 8.32 41.83 15.95
C LEU A 142 8.90 40.83 14.95
N ARG A 143 10.23 40.73 14.84
CA ARG A 143 10.91 39.73 13.99
C ARG A 143 10.76 38.33 14.56
N ASP A 144 10.93 38.16 15.86
CA ASP A 144 10.80 36.87 16.56
C ASP A 144 9.33 36.40 16.54
N GLU A 145 8.38 37.31 16.78
CA GLU A 145 6.95 37.07 16.60
C GLU A 145 6.65 36.63 15.16
N ARG A 146 7.13 37.36 14.14
CA ARG A 146 6.94 37.00 12.73
C ARG A 146 7.54 35.64 12.39
N GLN A 147 8.70 35.29 12.94
CA GLN A 147 9.33 33.99 12.75
C GLN A 147 8.50 32.88 13.43
N SER A 148 7.98 33.11 14.64
CA SER A 148 7.09 32.16 15.33
C SER A 148 5.76 31.95 14.58
N ILE A 149 5.17 33.01 14.02
CA ILE A 149 3.93 32.96 13.24
C ILE A 149 4.19 32.26 11.90
N SER A 150 5.32 32.52 11.25
CA SER A 150 5.72 31.83 10.02
C SER A 150 5.96 30.33 10.24
N ALA A 151 6.61 29.95 11.35
CA ALA A 151 6.77 28.56 11.73
C ALA A 151 5.42 27.88 12.01
N LYS A 152 4.54 28.51 12.80
CA LYS A 152 3.15 28.04 13.03
C LYS A 152 2.37 27.90 11.73
N SER A 153 2.47 28.86 10.81
CA SER A 153 1.83 28.78 9.49
C SER A 153 2.35 27.61 8.67
N THR A 154 3.66 27.33 8.73
CA THR A 154 4.27 26.17 8.04
C THR A 154 3.80 24.85 8.65
N ILE A 155 3.69 24.78 9.98
CA ILE A 155 3.14 23.61 10.68
C ILE A 155 1.66 23.41 10.31
N ILE A 156 0.85 24.47 10.26
CA ILE A 156 -0.56 24.40 9.87
C ILE A 156 -0.72 23.96 8.41
N THR A 157 0.10 24.45 7.47
CA THR A 157 0.02 24.01 6.07
C THR A 157 0.45 22.56 5.88
N LEU A 158 1.49 22.10 6.59
CA LEU A 158 1.87 20.67 6.60
C LEU A 158 0.78 19.81 7.26
N PHE A 159 0.19 20.26 8.37
CA PHE A 159 -0.91 19.57 9.04
C PHE A 159 -2.12 19.43 8.11
N LEU A 160 -2.56 20.51 7.44
CA LEU A 160 -3.66 20.44 6.48
C LEU A 160 -3.33 19.54 5.29
N ALA A 161 -2.12 19.61 4.73
CA ALA A 161 -1.69 18.73 3.64
C ALA A 161 -1.66 17.24 4.03
N SER A 162 -1.34 16.94 5.30
CA SER A 162 -1.23 15.59 5.83
C SER A 162 -2.55 15.00 6.35
N PHE A 163 -3.51 15.85 6.78
CA PHE A 163 -4.74 15.40 7.45
C PHE A 163 -6.04 15.79 6.72
N THR A 164 -5.96 16.48 5.58
CA THR A 164 -7.14 16.77 4.75
C THR A 164 -6.96 16.24 3.33
N LEU A 165 -8.06 15.75 2.73
CA LEU A 165 -8.10 15.45 1.31
C LEU A 165 -8.28 16.76 0.52
N SER A 166 -7.60 16.85 -0.62
CA SER A 166 -7.86 17.90 -1.61
C SER A 166 -9.29 17.77 -2.14
N GLN A 167 -9.87 18.89 -2.59
CA GLN A 167 -11.18 18.87 -3.23
C GLN A 167 -11.20 17.94 -4.47
N ASP A 168 -10.09 17.86 -5.21
CA ASP A 168 -9.97 16.95 -6.36
C ASP A 168 -9.93 15.47 -5.95
N GLU A 169 -9.32 15.15 -4.80
CA GLU A 169 -9.28 13.79 -4.24
C GLU A 169 -10.67 13.38 -3.72
N MET A 170 -11.38 14.28 -3.03
CA MET A 170 -12.79 14.05 -2.63
C MET A 170 -13.73 13.93 -3.84
N ASN A 171 -13.52 14.76 -4.87
CA ASN A 171 -14.26 14.67 -6.13
C ASN A 171 -13.98 13.33 -6.85
N ALA A 172 -12.73 12.86 -6.88
CA ALA A 172 -12.37 11.57 -7.44
C ALA A 172 -13.07 10.41 -6.72
N MET A 173 -13.23 10.48 -5.39
CA MET A 173 -13.94 9.45 -4.61
C MET A 173 -15.47 9.54 -4.75
N THR A 174 -16.04 10.75 -4.78
CA THR A 174 -17.50 10.96 -4.65
C THR A 174 -18.22 11.15 -6.00
N SER A 175 -17.56 11.77 -6.99
CA SER A 175 -18.21 12.08 -8.28
C SER A 175 -18.47 10.81 -9.08
N ARG A 176 -19.62 10.79 -9.77
CA ARG A 176 -19.99 9.73 -10.72
C ARG A 176 -19.32 9.89 -12.09
N ASP A 177 -18.87 11.11 -12.42
CA ASP A 177 -18.36 11.44 -13.75
C ASP A 177 -16.88 11.09 -13.94
N VAL A 178 -16.13 10.95 -12.83
CA VAL A 178 -14.72 10.55 -12.84
C VAL A 178 -14.64 9.01 -12.82
N PRO A 179 -14.04 8.34 -13.81
CA PRO A 179 -13.90 6.88 -13.82
C PRO A 179 -12.95 6.39 -12.71
N VAL A 180 -13.09 5.12 -12.33
CA VAL A 180 -12.14 4.45 -11.42
C VAL A 180 -10.81 4.22 -12.15
N GLY A 181 -9.70 4.55 -11.48
CA GLY A 181 -8.35 4.45 -12.04
C GLY A 181 -7.31 4.95 -11.04
N ALA A 182 -6.05 5.10 -11.48
CA ALA A 182 -4.91 5.41 -10.60
C ALA A 182 -5.12 6.60 -9.64
N ALA A 183 -5.72 7.70 -10.11
CA ALA A 183 -6.00 8.87 -9.28
C ALA A 183 -7.01 8.58 -8.14
N PHE A 184 -7.99 7.71 -8.38
CA PHE A 184 -8.94 7.27 -7.37
C PHE A 184 -8.27 6.31 -6.35
N PHE A 185 -7.47 5.36 -6.83
CA PHE A 185 -6.75 4.42 -5.93
C PHE A 185 -5.71 5.13 -5.05
N ALA A 186 -5.04 6.17 -5.58
CA ALA A 186 -4.14 7.03 -4.81
C ALA A 186 -4.91 7.88 -3.76
N ALA A 187 -6.10 8.40 -4.10
CA ALA A 187 -6.94 9.12 -3.15
C ALA A 187 -7.45 8.21 -2.01
N MET A 188 -7.85 6.96 -2.32
CA MET A 188 -8.19 5.93 -1.33
C MET A 188 -7.00 5.64 -0.40
N GLU A 189 -5.82 5.34 -0.96
CA GLU A 189 -4.61 5.03 -0.19
C GLU A 189 -4.16 6.19 0.70
N LYS A 190 -4.28 7.44 0.21
CA LYS A 190 -4.04 8.64 1.01
C LYS A 190 -5.05 8.75 2.16
N CYS A 191 -6.33 8.46 1.91
CA CYS A 191 -7.37 8.48 2.95
C CYS A 191 -7.11 7.41 4.04
N GLU A 192 -6.60 6.24 3.66
CA GLU A 192 -6.18 5.19 4.61
C GLU A 192 -4.95 5.61 5.42
N LYS A 193 -3.95 6.25 4.80
CA LYS A 193 -2.80 6.85 5.51
C LYS A 193 -3.23 7.93 6.50
N ILE A 194 -4.11 8.85 6.09
CA ILE A 194 -4.69 9.88 6.99
C ILE A 194 -5.35 9.23 8.20
N ARG A 195 -6.06 8.10 8.05
CA ARG A 195 -6.68 7.39 9.18
C ARG A 195 -5.67 6.79 10.15
N GLU A 196 -4.55 6.25 9.67
CA GLU A 196 -3.51 5.71 10.54
C GLU A 196 -2.71 6.84 11.22
N ASP A 197 -2.41 7.93 10.52
CA ASP A 197 -1.81 9.13 11.11
C ASP A 197 -2.75 9.76 12.17
N CYS A 198 -4.05 9.80 11.91
CA CYS A 198 -5.06 10.22 12.89
C CYS A 198 -5.13 9.29 14.10
N ARG A 199 -4.88 7.99 13.92
CA ARG A 199 -4.85 7.02 15.02
C ARG A 199 -3.71 7.33 15.99
N VAL A 200 -2.54 7.73 15.47
CA VAL A 200 -1.41 8.22 16.29
C VAL A 200 -1.80 9.52 17.01
N LEU A 201 -2.44 10.47 16.31
CA LEU A 201 -2.91 11.73 16.89
C LEU A 201 -3.93 11.53 18.04
N MET A 202 -4.73 10.47 17.97
CA MET A 202 -5.75 10.09 18.95
C MET A 202 -5.19 9.28 20.14
N ALA A 203 -3.95 8.79 20.04
CA ALA A 203 -3.29 7.99 21.08
C ALA A 203 -2.40 8.82 22.05
N GLY A 204 -2.40 10.16 21.91
CA GLY A 204 -1.63 11.07 22.77
C GLY A 204 -2.17 11.21 24.19
N GLU A 205 -1.35 11.76 25.09
CA GLU A 205 -1.64 11.87 26.54
C GLU A 205 -2.92 12.65 26.90
N GLU A 206 -3.39 13.55 26.03
CA GLU A 206 -4.60 14.36 26.26
C GLU A 206 -5.91 13.68 25.80
N GLY A 207 -5.82 12.45 25.28
CA GLY A 207 -6.97 11.69 24.77
C GLY A 207 -7.44 12.13 23.37
N PRO A 208 -8.61 11.63 22.92
CA PRO A 208 -9.07 11.84 21.55
C PRO A 208 -9.46 13.30 21.31
N THR A 209 -8.63 14.03 20.56
CA THR A 209 -8.91 15.41 20.17
C THR A 209 -10.16 15.49 19.30
N ARG A 210 -10.99 16.52 19.50
CA ARG A 210 -12.21 16.71 18.68
C ARG A 210 -11.91 16.81 17.18
N ALA A 211 -10.82 17.48 16.80
CA ALA A 211 -10.38 17.54 15.41
C ALA A 211 -10.02 16.16 14.86
N GLY A 212 -9.34 15.29 15.64
CA GLY A 212 -9.06 13.91 15.26
C GLY A 212 -10.35 13.09 15.03
N LEU A 213 -11.35 13.24 15.90
CA LEU A 213 -12.66 12.61 15.72
C LEU A 213 -13.39 13.10 14.46
N ASP A 214 -13.42 14.42 14.22
CA ASP A 214 -14.08 15.02 13.06
C ASP A 214 -13.40 14.58 11.73
N ILE A 215 -12.05 14.50 11.71
CA ILE A 215 -11.29 13.99 10.55
C ILE A 215 -11.49 12.49 10.35
N MET A 216 -11.48 11.67 11.42
CA MET A 216 -11.79 10.23 11.33
C MET A 216 -13.20 9.97 10.81
N HIS A 217 -14.19 10.77 11.22
CA HIS A 217 -15.55 10.68 10.69
C HIS A 217 -15.58 11.03 9.19
N SER A 218 -15.00 12.18 8.80
CA SER A 218 -14.97 12.62 7.41
C SER A 218 -14.24 11.65 6.49
N THR A 219 -13.14 11.04 6.94
CA THR A 219 -12.37 10.06 6.16
C THR A 219 -13.09 8.71 6.08
N SER A 220 -13.84 8.29 7.11
CA SER A 220 -14.67 7.09 7.01
C SER A 220 -15.80 7.26 6.01
N THR A 221 -16.55 8.36 6.05
CA THR A 221 -17.62 8.61 5.07
C THR A 221 -17.09 8.73 3.64
N ALA A 222 -15.91 9.32 3.46
CA ALA A 222 -15.25 9.39 2.15
C ALA A 222 -14.81 8.00 1.64
N LEU A 223 -14.24 7.15 2.50
CA LEU A 223 -13.89 5.77 2.15
C LEU A 223 -15.13 4.91 1.86
N GLU A 224 -16.19 5.04 2.64
CA GLU A 224 -17.46 4.33 2.41
C GLU A 224 -18.06 4.68 1.04
N ALA A 225 -18.05 5.97 0.66
CA ALA A 225 -18.41 6.40 -0.70
C ALA A 225 -17.46 5.84 -1.78
N GLY A 226 -16.16 5.74 -1.49
CA GLY A 226 -15.17 5.11 -2.35
C GLY A 226 -15.41 3.61 -2.58
N TYR A 227 -15.68 2.86 -1.51
CA TYR A 227 -16.04 1.43 -1.58
C TYR A 227 -17.35 1.22 -2.35
N GLU A 228 -18.37 2.04 -2.13
CA GLU A 228 -19.63 1.98 -2.89
C GLU A 228 -19.41 2.32 -4.38
N LYS A 229 -18.48 3.24 -4.70
CA LYS A 229 -18.08 3.55 -6.08
C LYS A 229 -17.33 2.39 -6.75
N ILE A 230 -16.42 1.71 -6.04
CA ILE A 230 -15.77 0.48 -6.51
C ILE A 230 -16.82 -0.60 -6.79
N LEU A 231 -17.75 -0.84 -5.87
CA LEU A 231 -18.82 -1.83 -6.05
C LEU A 231 -19.65 -1.54 -7.31
N ARG A 232 -20.06 -0.29 -7.54
CA ARG A 232 -20.78 0.11 -8.76
C ARG A 232 -19.96 -0.10 -10.03
N PHE A 233 -18.66 0.24 -10.00
CA PHE A 233 -17.74 0.05 -11.11
C PHE A 233 -17.55 -1.44 -11.43
N LEU A 234 -17.17 -2.26 -10.45
CA LEU A 234 -17.02 -3.71 -10.60
C LEU A 234 -18.34 -4.36 -11.08
N THR A 235 -19.48 -3.97 -10.51
CA THR A 235 -20.80 -4.44 -10.95
C THR A 235 -21.10 -4.10 -12.41
N HIS A 236 -20.69 -2.92 -12.89
CA HIS A 236 -20.85 -2.54 -14.29
C HIS A 236 -19.92 -3.37 -15.19
N GLU A 237 -18.64 -3.48 -14.81
CA GLU A 237 -17.64 -4.26 -15.55
C GLU A 237 -17.99 -5.75 -15.59
N PHE A 238 -18.38 -6.38 -14.48
CA PHE A 238 -18.80 -7.78 -14.44
C PHE A 238 -20.07 -8.07 -15.25
N ARG A 239 -20.95 -7.06 -15.49
CA ARG A 239 -22.08 -7.17 -16.43
C ARG A 239 -21.69 -6.94 -17.89
N ARG A 240 -20.55 -6.27 -18.14
CA ARG A 240 -19.98 -6.04 -19.47
C ARG A 240 -19.07 -7.21 -19.88
N THR A 241 -17.97 -7.39 -19.16
CA THR A 241 -17.01 -8.50 -19.26
C THR A 241 -17.66 -9.86 -19.07
N GLY A 242 -18.78 -9.94 -18.35
CA GLY A 242 -19.59 -11.16 -18.25
C GLY A 242 -20.08 -11.72 -19.60
N LYS A 243 -20.18 -10.89 -20.65
CA LYS A 243 -20.74 -11.27 -21.96
C LYS A 243 -19.69 -11.78 -22.96
N ASP A 244 -18.45 -11.32 -22.83
CA ASP A 244 -17.38 -11.66 -23.76
C ASP A 244 -16.41 -12.65 -23.11
N LEU A 245 -16.27 -13.83 -23.73
CA LEU A 245 -15.40 -14.92 -23.27
C LEU A 245 -13.90 -14.63 -23.46
N CYS A 246 -13.55 -13.54 -24.17
CA CYS A 246 -12.20 -13.26 -24.69
C CYS A 246 -11.68 -11.89 -24.26
N LEU A 247 -11.96 -11.44 -23.02
CA LEU A 247 -11.48 -10.14 -22.52
C LEU A 247 -10.34 -10.29 -21.50
N GLU A 248 -9.25 -9.58 -21.79
CA GLU A 248 -8.19 -9.28 -20.83
C GLU A 248 -8.78 -8.54 -19.62
N VAL A 249 -8.52 -9.04 -18.41
CA VAL A 249 -8.96 -8.37 -17.18
C VAL A 249 -8.12 -7.12 -17.00
N ASN A 250 -8.75 -5.95 -17.16
CA ASN A 250 -8.11 -4.66 -16.93
C ASN A 250 -7.53 -4.60 -15.50
N ASP A 251 -6.30 -4.12 -15.36
CA ASP A 251 -5.59 -3.92 -14.09
C ASP A 251 -6.44 -3.16 -13.05
N THR A 252 -7.27 -2.21 -13.50
CA THR A 252 -8.21 -1.49 -12.62
C THR A 252 -9.29 -2.37 -11.98
N ILE A 253 -9.65 -3.49 -12.61
CA ILE A 253 -10.58 -4.49 -12.03
C ILE A 253 -9.86 -5.31 -10.97
N GLN A 254 -8.63 -5.75 -11.24
CA GLN A 254 -7.82 -6.50 -10.27
C GLN A 254 -7.55 -5.67 -9.02
N GLU A 255 -7.10 -4.42 -9.18
CA GLU A 255 -6.87 -3.52 -8.05
C GLU A 255 -8.19 -3.17 -7.32
N GLY A 256 -9.30 -3.00 -8.06
CA GLY A 256 -10.63 -2.83 -7.47
C GLY A 256 -11.05 -4.03 -6.59
N VAL A 257 -10.81 -5.25 -7.05
CA VAL A 257 -11.08 -6.49 -6.29
C VAL A 257 -10.18 -6.58 -5.06
N LYS A 258 -8.86 -6.39 -5.21
CA LYS A 258 -7.89 -6.39 -4.10
C LYS A 258 -8.28 -5.41 -2.98
N ARG A 259 -8.66 -4.18 -3.32
CA ARG A 259 -9.12 -3.19 -2.32
C ARG A 259 -10.43 -3.61 -1.65
N LEU A 260 -11.35 -4.24 -2.38
CA LEU A 260 -12.64 -4.69 -1.84
C LEU A 260 -12.54 -5.94 -0.93
N GLN A 261 -11.42 -6.68 -0.95
CA GLN A 261 -11.16 -7.77 0.01
C GLN A 261 -11.20 -7.30 1.48
N SER A 262 -10.95 -6.01 1.76
CA SER A 262 -11.11 -5.44 3.11
C SER A 262 -12.57 -5.41 3.60
N ARG A 263 -13.54 -5.59 2.69
CA ARG A 263 -14.99 -5.57 2.93
C ARG A 263 -15.67 -6.76 2.21
N PRO A 264 -15.56 -7.98 2.76
CA PRO A 264 -15.99 -9.21 2.08
C PRO A 264 -17.48 -9.23 1.70
N GLU A 265 -18.35 -8.53 2.44
CA GLU A 265 -19.79 -8.40 2.13
C GLU A 265 -20.06 -7.67 0.80
N LEU A 266 -19.28 -6.62 0.49
CA LEU A 266 -19.41 -5.90 -0.78
C LEU A 266 -18.77 -6.69 -1.93
N LEU A 267 -17.70 -7.43 -1.64
CA LEU A 267 -17.04 -8.30 -2.61
C LEU A 267 -17.95 -9.47 -3.00
N SER A 268 -18.63 -10.12 -2.07
CA SER A 268 -19.55 -11.23 -2.37
C SER A 268 -20.77 -10.77 -3.18
N GLU A 269 -21.30 -9.56 -2.94
CA GLU A 269 -22.33 -8.97 -3.80
C GLU A 269 -21.81 -8.82 -5.24
N ALA A 270 -20.65 -8.20 -5.44
CA ALA A 270 -20.06 -8.00 -6.76
C ALA A 270 -19.77 -9.34 -7.48
N LEU A 271 -19.19 -10.31 -6.77
CA LEU A 271 -18.88 -11.64 -7.29
C LEU A 271 -20.13 -12.44 -7.62
N SER A 272 -21.21 -12.35 -6.85
CA SER A 272 -22.49 -13.02 -7.17
C SER A 272 -23.08 -12.55 -8.51
N ILE A 273 -22.91 -11.26 -8.83
CA ILE A 273 -23.33 -10.67 -10.10
C ILE A 273 -22.45 -11.19 -11.24
N LEU A 274 -21.13 -11.31 -11.03
CA LEU A 274 -20.21 -11.92 -12.00
C LEU A 274 -20.58 -13.40 -12.26
N ALA A 275 -20.84 -14.17 -11.20
CA ALA A 275 -21.23 -15.57 -11.28
C ALA A 275 -22.50 -15.75 -12.12
N SER A 276 -23.52 -14.93 -11.86
CA SER A 276 -24.79 -14.97 -12.58
C SER A 276 -24.66 -14.53 -14.04
N THR A 277 -23.87 -13.48 -14.34
CA THR A 277 -23.66 -13.06 -15.74
C THR A 277 -22.85 -14.11 -16.52
N ARG A 278 -21.84 -14.72 -15.89
CA ARG A 278 -21.02 -15.78 -16.48
C ARG A 278 -21.80 -17.08 -16.70
N GLN A 279 -22.59 -17.53 -15.74
CA GLN A 279 -23.49 -18.69 -15.90
C GLN A 279 -24.38 -18.54 -17.14
N ASN A 280 -25.00 -17.37 -17.32
CA ASN A 280 -25.86 -17.08 -18.48
C ASN A 280 -25.06 -17.03 -19.80
N ALA A 281 -23.85 -16.44 -19.79
CA ALA A 281 -22.99 -16.37 -20.97
C ALA A 281 -22.44 -17.74 -21.39
N LEU A 282 -21.98 -18.55 -20.43
CA LEU A 282 -21.55 -19.93 -20.65
C LEU A 282 -22.68 -20.79 -21.21
N LEU A 283 -23.89 -20.72 -20.63
CA LEU A 283 -25.07 -21.43 -21.14
C LEU A 283 -25.43 -20.99 -22.57
N THR A 284 -25.41 -19.69 -22.84
CA THR A 284 -25.68 -19.15 -24.19
C THR A 284 -24.63 -19.60 -25.20
N SER A 285 -23.35 -19.60 -24.80
CA SER A 285 -22.23 -20.07 -25.61
C SER A 285 -22.32 -21.57 -25.88
N PHE A 286 -22.69 -22.38 -24.89
CA PHE A 286 -22.92 -23.82 -25.05
C PHE A 286 -24.04 -24.11 -26.05
N LEU A 287 -25.18 -23.41 -25.92
CA LEU A 287 -26.29 -23.53 -26.87
C LEU A 287 -25.91 -23.07 -28.27
N HIS A 288 -25.04 -22.06 -28.42
CA HIS A 288 -24.50 -21.68 -29.72
C HIS A 288 -23.52 -22.71 -30.29
N ALA A 289 -22.62 -23.29 -29.48
CA ALA A 289 -21.74 -24.37 -29.91
C ALA A 289 -22.52 -25.62 -30.39
N LEU A 290 -23.62 -25.94 -29.71
CA LEU A 290 -24.55 -27.00 -30.10
C LEU A 290 -25.25 -26.71 -31.44
N THR A 291 -25.91 -25.55 -31.56
CA THR A 291 -26.89 -25.26 -32.64
C THR A 291 -26.35 -24.48 -33.84
N ARG A 292 -25.29 -23.68 -33.65
CA ARG A 292 -24.71 -22.79 -34.69
C ARG A 292 -23.23 -23.04 -34.97
N GLY A 293 -22.49 -23.63 -34.03
CA GLY A 293 -21.04 -23.77 -34.11
C GLY A 293 -20.31 -22.45 -33.82
N GLY A 294 -19.05 -22.37 -34.22
CA GLY A 294 -18.20 -21.19 -34.03
C GLY A 294 -18.59 -20.00 -34.93
N PRO A 295 -18.01 -18.80 -34.69
CA PRO A 295 -18.41 -17.53 -35.32
C PRO A 295 -18.23 -17.48 -36.86
N SER A 296 -17.59 -18.47 -37.48
CA SER A 296 -17.47 -18.62 -38.94
C SER A 296 -18.16 -19.89 -39.48
N GLY A 297 -19.01 -20.55 -38.69
CA GLY A 297 -19.51 -21.91 -38.98
C GLY A 297 -18.46 -23.02 -38.79
N LEU A 298 -17.30 -22.64 -38.25
CA LEU A 298 -16.19 -23.51 -37.85
C LEU A 298 -15.77 -23.15 -36.41
N PRO A 299 -15.63 -24.12 -35.48
CA PRO A 299 -16.04 -25.53 -35.63
C PRO A 299 -17.55 -25.65 -35.94
N ARG A 300 -17.93 -26.76 -36.59
CA ARG A 300 -19.33 -27.02 -36.98
C ARG A 300 -20.22 -27.20 -35.73
N PRO A 301 -21.53 -26.90 -35.81
CA PRO A 301 -22.44 -27.18 -34.71
C PRO A 301 -22.39 -28.64 -34.27
N ILE A 302 -22.25 -28.87 -32.96
CA ILE A 302 -22.09 -30.21 -32.37
C ILE A 302 -23.32 -31.09 -32.68
N GLU A 303 -24.52 -30.52 -32.82
CA GLU A 303 -25.74 -31.25 -33.19
C GLU A 303 -25.66 -31.96 -34.56
N LEU A 304 -24.75 -31.57 -35.45
CA LEU A 304 -24.52 -32.29 -36.72
C LEU A 304 -23.91 -33.69 -36.50
N HIS A 305 -23.24 -33.91 -35.37
CA HIS A 305 -22.68 -35.20 -35.00
C HIS A 305 -23.68 -36.10 -34.27
N ALA A 306 -24.93 -35.68 -34.04
CA ALA A 306 -25.94 -36.48 -33.32
C ALA A 306 -26.27 -37.86 -33.92
N HIS A 307 -25.82 -38.14 -35.15
CA HIS A 307 -25.88 -39.46 -35.79
C HIS A 307 -24.83 -40.45 -35.25
N ASP A 308 -23.71 -39.95 -34.71
CA ASP A 308 -22.72 -40.72 -33.96
C ASP A 308 -22.78 -40.28 -32.49
N PRO A 309 -23.43 -41.06 -31.62
CA PRO A 309 -23.71 -40.64 -30.25
C PRO A 309 -22.45 -40.64 -29.36
N ILE A 310 -21.38 -41.35 -29.74
CA ILE A 310 -20.12 -41.35 -28.99
C ILE A 310 -19.37 -40.05 -29.29
N HIS A 311 -19.25 -39.67 -30.56
CA HIS A 311 -18.65 -38.40 -30.96
C HIS A 311 -19.47 -37.21 -30.48
N TYR A 312 -20.81 -37.26 -30.58
CA TYR A 312 -21.71 -36.20 -30.09
C TYR A 312 -21.55 -35.93 -28.59
N VAL A 313 -21.54 -36.97 -27.75
CA VAL A 313 -21.32 -36.79 -26.30
C VAL A 313 -19.87 -36.39 -26.00
N GLY A 314 -18.90 -36.93 -26.74
CA GLY A 314 -17.49 -36.55 -26.64
C GLY A 314 -17.23 -35.07 -26.92
N ASP A 315 -17.80 -34.52 -27.98
CA ASP A 315 -17.70 -33.10 -28.34
C ASP A 315 -18.36 -32.20 -27.27
N MET A 316 -19.53 -32.60 -26.74
CA MET A 316 -20.18 -31.86 -25.65
C MET A 316 -19.30 -31.84 -24.39
N LEU A 317 -18.71 -32.98 -23.99
CA LEU A 317 -17.86 -33.07 -22.82
C LEU A 317 -16.51 -32.35 -23.00
N ALA A 318 -15.92 -32.43 -24.20
CA ALA A 318 -14.71 -31.70 -24.56
C ALA A 318 -14.93 -30.18 -24.50
N TRP A 319 -16.06 -29.70 -25.03
CA TRP A 319 -16.43 -28.28 -24.94
C TRP A 319 -16.60 -27.83 -23.49
N VAL A 320 -17.32 -28.61 -22.66
CA VAL A 320 -17.52 -28.29 -21.24
C VAL A 320 -16.18 -28.30 -20.49
N HIS A 321 -15.27 -29.24 -20.76
CA HIS A 321 -13.95 -29.28 -20.15
C HIS A 321 -13.11 -28.05 -20.50
N GLN A 322 -13.11 -27.63 -21.77
CA GLN A 322 -12.43 -26.41 -22.23
C GLN A 322 -13.03 -25.15 -21.60
N ALA A 323 -14.37 -25.07 -21.51
CA ALA A 323 -15.06 -23.95 -20.88
C ALA A 323 -14.74 -23.83 -19.38
N ILE A 324 -14.71 -24.96 -18.66
CA ILE A 324 -14.32 -25.02 -17.24
C ILE A 324 -12.86 -24.54 -17.05
N ALA A 325 -11.94 -24.96 -17.93
CA ALA A 325 -10.56 -24.54 -17.86
C ALA A 325 -10.39 -23.02 -18.11
N ALA A 326 -11.03 -22.51 -19.16
CA ALA A 326 -11.00 -21.09 -19.52
C ALA A 326 -11.63 -20.19 -18.44
N GLU A 327 -12.78 -20.60 -17.87
CA GLU A 327 -13.42 -19.82 -16.80
C GLU A 327 -12.56 -19.79 -15.53
N ARG A 328 -11.90 -20.91 -15.16
CA ARG A 328 -11.00 -20.93 -14.00
C ARG A 328 -9.71 -20.12 -14.22
N GLU A 329 -9.23 -20.00 -15.45
CA GLU A 329 -8.13 -19.10 -15.82
C GLU A 329 -8.56 -17.63 -15.73
N PHE A 330 -9.74 -17.31 -16.25
CA PHE A 330 -10.35 -15.98 -16.14
C PHE A 330 -10.53 -15.55 -14.67
N LEU A 331 -11.14 -16.39 -13.82
CA LEU A 331 -11.32 -16.08 -12.40
C LEU A 331 -9.98 -15.95 -11.65
N GLY A 332 -8.99 -16.78 -11.99
CA GLY A 332 -7.62 -16.61 -11.48
C GLY A 332 -7.01 -15.26 -11.86
N THR A 333 -7.27 -14.78 -13.08
CA THR A 333 -6.83 -13.47 -13.55
C THR A 333 -7.56 -12.33 -12.82
N VAL A 334 -8.87 -12.47 -12.54
CA VAL A 334 -9.64 -11.50 -11.71
C VAL A 334 -9.09 -11.40 -10.29
N SER A 335 -8.62 -12.50 -9.70
CA SER A 335 -7.93 -12.52 -8.39
C SER A 335 -6.50 -11.97 -8.42
N GLY A 336 -5.95 -11.63 -9.59
CA GLY A 336 -4.55 -11.21 -9.74
C GLY A 336 -3.53 -12.36 -9.75
N ARG A 337 -3.95 -13.63 -9.80
CA ARG A 337 -3.06 -14.81 -9.91
C ARG A 337 -2.53 -15.06 -11.34
N GLY A 338 -2.82 -14.17 -12.30
CA GLY A 338 -2.49 -14.36 -13.71
C GLY A 338 -1.00 -14.61 -13.98
N GLU A 339 -0.11 -13.90 -13.28
CA GLU A 339 1.34 -14.00 -13.51
C GLU A 339 1.96 -15.33 -13.03
N GLU A 340 1.47 -15.92 -11.94
CA GLU A 340 1.92 -17.25 -11.47
C GLU A 340 1.27 -18.43 -12.23
N GLY A 341 0.30 -18.13 -13.10
CA GLY A 341 -0.44 -19.09 -13.91
C GLY A 341 0.14 -19.28 -15.33
N ALA A 342 0.82 -18.27 -15.87
CA ALA A 342 1.17 -18.12 -17.30
C ALA A 342 2.07 -19.21 -17.93
N GLY A 343 2.52 -20.20 -17.15
CA GLY A 343 3.29 -21.36 -17.62
C GLY A 343 2.64 -22.73 -17.36
N ARG A 344 1.39 -22.80 -16.86
CA ARG A 344 0.73 -24.08 -16.51
C ARG A 344 -0.11 -24.61 -17.67
N MET A 345 0.11 -25.87 -18.05
CA MET A 345 -0.74 -26.54 -19.04
C MET A 345 -2.19 -26.68 -18.55
N VAL A 346 -3.13 -26.48 -19.46
CA VAL A 346 -4.54 -26.85 -19.29
C VAL A 346 -4.63 -28.32 -18.84
N GLY A 347 -5.33 -28.57 -17.74
CA GLY A 347 -5.48 -29.91 -17.15
C GLY A 347 -4.47 -30.29 -16.06
N SER A 348 -3.47 -29.45 -15.73
CA SER A 348 -2.56 -29.74 -14.62
C SER A 348 -3.29 -29.76 -13.26
N VAL A 349 -3.08 -30.82 -12.46
CA VAL A 349 -3.59 -30.93 -11.08
C VAL A 349 -3.12 -29.71 -10.26
N ARG A 350 -4.06 -28.97 -9.67
CA ARG A 350 -3.74 -27.80 -8.83
C ARG A 350 -3.73 -28.18 -7.35
N ARG A 351 -2.62 -27.92 -6.68
CA ARG A 351 -2.45 -28.11 -5.22
C ARG A 351 -3.17 -26.96 -4.48
N PHE A 352 -4.23 -27.28 -3.75
CA PHE A 352 -4.96 -26.33 -2.89
C PHE A 352 -4.12 -26.00 -1.64
N SER A 353 -3.42 -24.85 -1.66
CA SER A 353 -2.59 -24.40 -0.53
C SER A 353 -3.44 -23.83 0.61
N LYS A 354 -3.23 -24.32 1.84
CA LYS A 354 -3.91 -23.82 3.05
C LYS A 354 -3.63 -22.34 3.36
N ALA A 355 -2.57 -21.76 2.80
CA ALA A 355 -2.22 -20.35 3.00
C ALA A 355 -3.10 -19.38 2.19
N GLU A 356 -3.79 -19.87 1.15
CA GLU A 356 -4.57 -19.06 0.19
C GLU A 356 -6.08 -19.37 0.27
N ALA A 357 -6.52 -19.95 1.40
CA ALA A 357 -7.82 -20.60 1.52
C ALA A 357 -8.99 -19.70 1.10
N GLY A 358 -9.00 -18.42 1.50
CA GLY A 358 -10.10 -17.50 1.24
C GLY A 358 -10.27 -17.11 -0.24
N GLU A 359 -9.19 -17.00 -1.02
CA GLU A 359 -9.31 -16.67 -2.45
C GLU A 359 -9.75 -17.87 -3.27
N GLU A 360 -9.13 -19.02 -3.05
CA GLU A 360 -9.47 -20.26 -3.74
C GLU A 360 -10.86 -20.80 -3.32
N GLU A 361 -11.43 -20.31 -2.20
CA GLU A 361 -12.79 -20.60 -1.75
C GLU A 361 -13.85 -19.85 -2.56
N TRP A 362 -13.77 -18.52 -2.70
CA TRP A 362 -14.74 -17.80 -3.54
C TRP A 362 -14.56 -18.10 -5.04
N ILE A 363 -13.34 -18.43 -5.51
CA ILE A 363 -13.14 -18.92 -6.89
C ILE A 363 -13.89 -20.25 -7.09
N ARG A 364 -13.89 -21.15 -6.10
CA ARG A 364 -14.62 -22.42 -6.15
C ARG A 364 -16.13 -22.21 -6.16
N GLU A 365 -16.63 -21.31 -5.31
CA GLU A 365 -18.05 -20.93 -5.27
C GLU A 365 -18.51 -20.32 -6.61
N LEU A 366 -17.71 -19.43 -7.21
CA LEU A 366 -18.01 -18.86 -8.53
C LEU A 366 -17.96 -19.89 -9.65
N MET A 367 -16.99 -20.80 -9.63
CA MET A 367 -16.94 -21.92 -10.57
C MET A 367 -18.19 -22.81 -10.42
N ASP A 368 -18.66 -23.03 -9.20
CA ASP A 368 -19.83 -23.88 -8.96
C ASP A 368 -21.11 -23.25 -9.51
N ILE A 369 -21.36 -21.97 -9.22
CA ILE A 369 -22.48 -21.22 -9.76
C ILE A 369 -22.38 -21.10 -11.29
N GLY A 370 -21.20 -20.76 -11.82
CA GLY A 370 -20.96 -20.57 -13.25
C GLY A 370 -21.16 -21.85 -14.07
N VAL A 371 -20.63 -22.98 -13.60
CA VAL A 371 -20.71 -24.28 -14.29
C VAL A 371 -22.03 -25.00 -14.02
N GLY A 372 -22.65 -24.79 -12.85
CA GLY A 372 -23.93 -25.42 -12.47
C GLY A 372 -25.05 -25.22 -13.51
N GLY A 373 -25.06 -24.07 -14.19
CA GLY A 373 -26.00 -23.79 -15.29
C GLY A 373 -25.86 -24.71 -16.51
N LEU A 374 -24.68 -25.30 -16.75
CA LEU A 374 -24.42 -26.22 -17.86
C LEU A 374 -24.86 -27.66 -17.57
N VAL A 375 -24.91 -28.04 -16.29
CA VAL A 375 -25.20 -29.40 -15.82
C VAL A 375 -26.55 -29.92 -16.32
N GLY A 376 -27.61 -29.12 -16.15
CA GLY A 376 -28.97 -29.49 -16.55
C GLY A 376 -29.11 -29.76 -18.06
N PRO A 377 -28.71 -28.80 -18.93
CA PRO A 377 -28.68 -28.99 -20.38
C PRO A 377 -27.85 -30.20 -20.83
N LEU A 378 -26.66 -30.40 -20.25
CA LEU A 378 -25.80 -31.54 -20.55
C LEU A 378 -26.46 -32.87 -20.17
N LYS A 379 -26.94 -33.00 -18.92
CA LYS A 379 -27.63 -34.20 -18.40
C LYS A 379 -28.82 -34.58 -19.27
N ASN A 380 -29.66 -33.62 -19.65
CA ASN A 380 -30.82 -33.87 -20.49
C ASN A 380 -30.44 -34.38 -21.89
N ARG A 381 -29.42 -33.79 -22.53
CA ARG A 381 -28.96 -34.22 -23.87
C ARG A 381 -28.27 -35.59 -23.85
N VAL A 382 -27.43 -35.85 -22.86
CA VAL A 382 -26.79 -37.15 -22.65
C VAL A 382 -27.84 -38.23 -22.42
N LEU A 383 -28.80 -38.00 -21.51
CA LEU A 383 -29.87 -38.96 -21.22
C LEU A 383 -30.78 -39.19 -22.43
N GLN A 384 -31.08 -38.16 -23.23
CA GLN A 384 -31.81 -38.31 -24.49
C GLN A 384 -31.03 -39.18 -25.48
N THR A 385 -29.71 -38.95 -25.63
CA THR A 385 -28.84 -39.71 -26.53
C THR A 385 -28.77 -41.18 -26.12
N VAL A 386 -28.63 -41.47 -24.83
CA VAL A 386 -28.62 -42.84 -24.27
C VAL A 386 -29.96 -43.54 -24.49
N LYS A 387 -31.09 -42.85 -24.22
CA LYS A 387 -32.45 -43.39 -24.43
C LYS A 387 -32.82 -43.63 -25.89
N SER A 388 -32.16 -42.96 -26.84
CA SER A 388 -32.37 -43.17 -28.28
C SER A 388 -31.48 -44.25 -28.90
N GLN A 389 -30.57 -44.88 -28.14
CA GLN A 389 -29.75 -45.97 -28.66
C GLN A 389 -30.45 -47.32 -28.46
N GLU A 390 -30.57 -48.09 -29.54
CA GLU A 390 -30.98 -49.50 -29.51
C GLU A 390 -29.81 -50.41 -29.07
N SER A 391 -28.55 -49.96 -29.25
CA SER A 391 -27.36 -50.74 -28.92
C SER A 391 -26.82 -50.41 -27.54
N SER A 392 -26.92 -51.37 -26.62
CA SER A 392 -26.36 -51.32 -25.26
C SER A 392 -24.85 -50.99 -25.25
N ILE A 393 -24.07 -51.57 -26.18
CA ILE A 393 -22.62 -51.35 -26.35
C ILE A 393 -22.25 -49.87 -26.55
N VAL A 394 -23.10 -49.11 -27.23
CA VAL A 394 -22.86 -47.69 -27.52
C VAL A 394 -23.08 -46.84 -26.26
N SER A 395 -24.17 -47.12 -25.55
CA SER A 395 -24.53 -46.46 -24.29
C SER A 395 -23.50 -46.72 -23.18
N TYR A 396 -22.85 -47.89 -23.20
CA TYR A 396 -21.70 -48.21 -22.36
C TYR A 396 -20.44 -47.39 -22.65
N LYS A 397 -20.10 -47.19 -23.92
CA LYS A 397 -18.96 -46.34 -24.32
C LYS A 397 -19.19 -44.89 -23.91
N ILE A 398 -20.44 -44.41 -23.97
CA ILE A 398 -20.86 -43.10 -23.47
C ILE A 398 -20.70 -43.02 -21.94
N ALA A 399 -21.10 -44.07 -21.21
CA ALA A 399 -20.88 -44.17 -19.76
C ALA A 399 -19.39 -44.09 -19.37
N ASN A 400 -18.51 -44.81 -20.05
CA ASN A 400 -17.06 -44.75 -19.82
C ASN A 400 -16.49 -43.34 -20.12
N LEU A 401 -16.94 -42.72 -21.22
CA LEU A 401 -16.55 -41.36 -21.62
C LEU A 401 -16.98 -40.29 -20.60
N LEU A 402 -18.20 -40.41 -20.05
CA LEU A 402 -18.69 -39.55 -18.96
C LEU A 402 -17.78 -39.66 -17.73
N MET A 403 -17.39 -40.88 -17.33
CA MET A 403 -16.50 -41.09 -16.18
C MET A 403 -15.10 -40.51 -16.40
N PHE A 404 -14.49 -40.71 -17.57
CA PHE A 404 -13.20 -40.12 -17.90
C PHE A 404 -13.20 -38.59 -17.80
N TYR A 405 -14.19 -37.93 -18.41
CA TYR A 405 -14.32 -36.48 -18.33
C TYR A 405 -14.67 -36.01 -16.92
N TRP A 406 -15.50 -36.74 -16.17
CA TRP A 406 -15.83 -36.42 -14.78
C TRP A 406 -14.60 -36.46 -13.85
N VAL A 407 -13.76 -37.50 -13.93
CA VAL A 407 -12.49 -37.58 -13.19
C VAL A 407 -11.61 -36.37 -13.53
N THR A 408 -11.50 -36.05 -14.82
CA THR A 408 -10.69 -34.94 -15.31
C THR A 408 -11.24 -33.57 -14.83
N MET A 409 -12.56 -33.38 -14.82
CA MET A 409 -13.21 -32.17 -14.33
C MET A 409 -13.12 -32.03 -12.80
N ARG A 410 -13.21 -33.12 -12.03
CA ARG A 410 -13.06 -33.11 -10.56
C ARG A 410 -11.71 -32.51 -10.13
N ARG A 411 -10.62 -32.81 -10.85
CA ARG A 411 -9.29 -32.20 -10.67
C ARG A 411 -9.26 -30.68 -10.88
N THR A 412 -10.26 -30.11 -11.56
CA THR A 412 -10.35 -28.67 -11.87
C THR A 412 -11.37 -27.88 -11.04
N VAL A 413 -12.49 -28.49 -10.64
CA VAL A 413 -13.60 -27.82 -9.93
C VAL A 413 -13.63 -28.13 -8.42
N GLY A 414 -13.07 -29.27 -8.00
CA GLY A 414 -13.10 -29.74 -6.60
C GLY A 414 -14.22 -30.75 -6.32
N GLU A 415 -14.15 -31.38 -5.14
CA GLU A 415 -15.00 -32.54 -4.79
C GLU A 415 -16.46 -32.20 -4.47
N GLU A 416 -16.76 -30.99 -3.95
CA GLU A 416 -18.08 -30.69 -3.38
C GLU A 416 -19.05 -29.93 -4.34
N SER A 417 -18.64 -29.71 -5.59
CA SER A 417 -19.39 -28.91 -6.58
C SER A 417 -20.71 -29.55 -7.05
N GLU A 418 -21.71 -28.73 -7.35
CA GLU A 418 -22.90 -29.11 -8.11
C GLU A 418 -22.58 -29.71 -9.49
N ALA A 419 -21.50 -29.27 -10.15
CA ALA A 419 -21.01 -29.88 -11.39
C ALA A 419 -20.52 -31.31 -11.17
N HIS A 420 -19.83 -31.57 -10.04
CA HIS A 420 -19.41 -32.91 -9.65
C HIS A 420 -20.64 -33.81 -9.35
N ARG A 421 -21.56 -33.35 -8.50
CA ARG A 421 -22.80 -34.05 -8.13
C ARG A 421 -23.71 -34.31 -9.34
N GLY A 422 -23.84 -33.33 -10.23
CA GLY A 422 -24.63 -33.45 -11.44
C GLY A 422 -24.05 -34.40 -12.48
N GLY A 423 -22.71 -34.46 -12.58
CA GLY A 423 -22.00 -35.46 -13.37
C GLY A 423 -22.24 -36.89 -12.86
N VAL A 424 -22.10 -37.11 -11.53
CA VAL A 424 -22.42 -38.40 -10.90
C VAL A 424 -23.87 -38.81 -11.20
N GLN A 425 -24.85 -37.95 -10.94
CA GLN A 425 -26.26 -38.27 -11.22
C GLN A 425 -26.58 -38.44 -12.70
N GLY A 426 -25.83 -37.81 -13.61
CA GLY A 426 -25.98 -38.00 -15.05
C GLY A 426 -25.46 -39.35 -15.50
N PHE A 427 -24.38 -39.81 -14.89
CA PHE A 427 -23.81 -41.14 -15.08
C PHE A 427 -24.67 -42.24 -14.43
N GLU A 428 -25.08 -42.09 -13.17
CA GLU A 428 -26.04 -42.98 -12.49
C GLU A 428 -27.30 -43.19 -13.33
N ALA A 429 -27.98 -42.11 -13.74
CA ALA A 429 -29.19 -42.18 -14.56
C ALA A 429 -28.95 -42.79 -15.97
N SER A 430 -27.73 -42.69 -16.49
CA SER A 430 -27.34 -43.35 -17.74
C SER A 430 -27.19 -44.87 -17.55
N ILE A 431 -26.59 -45.31 -16.44
CA ILE A 431 -26.47 -46.73 -16.09
C ILE A 431 -27.85 -47.30 -15.71
N GLU A 432 -28.66 -46.61 -14.90
CA GLU A 432 -30.04 -47.03 -14.55
C GLU A 432 -30.89 -47.28 -15.80
N ALA A 433 -30.89 -46.34 -16.74
CA ALA A 433 -31.66 -46.47 -17.98
C ALA A 433 -31.23 -47.68 -18.83
N GLN A 434 -29.93 -48.01 -18.82
CA GLN A 434 -29.37 -49.16 -19.52
C GLN A 434 -29.63 -50.48 -18.78
N SER A 435 -29.48 -50.48 -17.46
CA SER A 435 -29.75 -51.65 -16.61
C SER A 435 -31.23 -52.04 -16.71
N TRP A 436 -32.13 -51.06 -16.70
CA TRP A 436 -33.55 -51.28 -16.97
C TRP A 436 -33.83 -51.78 -18.40
N ALA A 437 -33.13 -51.25 -19.40
CA ALA A 437 -33.22 -51.76 -20.77
C ALA A 437 -32.77 -53.23 -20.86
N LEU A 438 -31.65 -53.61 -20.22
CA LEU A 438 -31.20 -55.00 -20.13
C LEU A 438 -32.21 -55.91 -19.43
N SER A 439 -32.76 -55.50 -18.28
CA SER A 439 -33.80 -56.26 -17.58
C SER A 439 -35.10 -56.39 -18.39
N SER A 440 -35.28 -55.59 -19.46
CA SER A 440 -36.41 -55.67 -20.40
C SER A 440 -36.14 -56.53 -21.65
N ILE A 441 -34.88 -56.93 -21.90
CA ILE A 441 -34.54 -57.88 -22.96
C ILE A 441 -35.05 -59.25 -22.54
N GLY A 442 -36.07 -59.76 -23.25
CA GLY A 442 -36.53 -61.13 -23.08
C GLY A 442 -35.42 -62.13 -23.41
N LEU A 443 -35.21 -63.11 -22.53
CA LEU A 443 -34.26 -64.19 -22.75
C LEU A 443 -34.67 -65.04 -23.96
N ASP A 444 -33.68 -65.53 -24.70
CA ASP A 444 -33.92 -66.65 -25.62
C ASP A 444 -34.07 -67.92 -24.78
N LEU A 445 -35.33 -68.33 -24.63
CA LEU A 445 -35.76 -69.39 -23.74
C LEU A 445 -35.51 -70.80 -24.31
N ASP A 446 -35.19 -70.92 -25.61
CA ASP A 446 -34.92 -72.20 -26.25
C ASP A 446 -33.45 -72.66 -26.11
N ASP A 447 -32.53 -71.74 -25.77
CA ASP A 447 -31.09 -72.04 -25.66
C ASP A 447 -30.76 -73.05 -24.53
N PRO A 448 -30.23 -74.26 -24.87
CA PRO A 448 -29.78 -75.24 -23.88
C PRO A 448 -28.49 -74.88 -23.16
N ALA A 449 -27.79 -73.81 -23.55
CA ALA A 449 -26.61 -73.38 -22.82
C ALA A 449 -26.97 -72.87 -21.42
N LEU A 450 -26.14 -73.27 -20.45
CA LEU A 450 -26.20 -72.82 -19.05
C LEU A 450 -25.13 -71.77 -18.73
N THR A 451 -24.52 -71.19 -19.76
CA THR A 451 -23.54 -70.10 -19.70
C THR A 451 -24.25 -68.75 -19.71
N PRO A 452 -23.67 -67.69 -19.09
CA PRO A 452 -24.29 -66.37 -19.08
C PRO A 452 -24.56 -65.85 -20.50
N PRO A 453 -25.71 -65.21 -20.78
CA PRO A 453 -26.01 -64.63 -22.08
C PRO A 453 -25.00 -63.58 -22.50
N LEU A 454 -24.85 -63.38 -23.82
CA LEU A 454 -23.99 -62.35 -24.39
C LEU A 454 -24.22 -60.95 -23.78
N TYR A 455 -25.47 -60.57 -23.51
CA TYR A 455 -25.77 -59.25 -22.90
C TYR A 455 -25.22 -59.09 -21.47
N ILE A 456 -25.09 -60.18 -20.70
CA ILE A 456 -24.46 -60.17 -19.36
C ILE A 456 -22.94 -60.13 -19.50
N LEU A 457 -22.39 -60.86 -20.47
CA LEU A 457 -20.95 -60.84 -20.75
C LEU A 457 -20.47 -59.44 -21.17
N ASP A 458 -21.21 -58.79 -22.07
CA ASP A 458 -20.93 -57.44 -22.57
C ASP A 458 -21.02 -56.38 -21.45
N HIS A 459 -22.10 -56.40 -20.64
CA HIS A 459 -22.25 -55.50 -19.49
C HIS A 459 -21.11 -55.64 -18.48
N ALA A 460 -20.76 -56.87 -18.12
CA ALA A 460 -19.70 -57.14 -17.16
C ALA A 460 -18.32 -56.70 -17.70
N GLN A 461 -18.05 -56.91 -18.99
CA GLN A 461 -16.81 -56.46 -19.63
C GLN A 461 -16.69 -54.92 -19.62
N VAL A 462 -17.78 -54.19 -19.80
CA VAL A 462 -17.78 -52.72 -19.67
C VAL A 462 -17.60 -52.29 -18.21
N LEU A 463 -18.30 -52.93 -17.27
CA LEU A 463 -18.13 -52.63 -15.85
C LEU A 463 -16.67 -52.80 -15.43
N LYS A 464 -15.98 -53.81 -15.95
CA LYS A 464 -14.55 -54.03 -15.79
C LYS A 464 -13.69 -52.87 -16.29
N GLU A 465 -14.00 -52.32 -17.47
CA GLU A 465 -13.30 -51.15 -18.02
C GLU A 465 -13.53 -49.90 -17.16
N VAL A 466 -14.77 -49.63 -16.75
CA VAL A 466 -15.13 -48.51 -15.87
C VAL A 466 -14.40 -48.62 -14.52
N MET A 467 -14.39 -49.81 -13.92
CA MET A 467 -13.66 -50.08 -12.68
C MET A 467 -12.15 -49.94 -12.83
N SER A 468 -11.58 -50.25 -14.00
CA SER A 468 -10.16 -50.03 -14.30
C SER A 468 -9.79 -48.54 -14.42
N VAL A 469 -10.64 -47.74 -15.08
CA VAL A 469 -10.45 -46.27 -15.14
C VAL A 469 -10.58 -45.67 -13.74
N TYR A 470 -11.59 -46.05 -12.97
CA TYR A 470 -11.77 -45.59 -11.60
C TYR A 470 -10.60 -45.99 -10.69
N GLN A 471 -10.14 -47.24 -10.75
CA GLN A 471 -8.98 -47.71 -9.99
C GLN A 471 -7.72 -46.90 -10.31
N SER A 472 -7.47 -46.56 -11.58
CA SER A 472 -6.32 -45.71 -11.94
C SER A 472 -6.39 -44.32 -11.32
N SER A 473 -7.59 -43.71 -11.26
CA SER A 473 -7.79 -42.41 -10.61
C SER A 473 -7.64 -42.49 -9.08
N VAL A 474 -8.07 -43.59 -8.45
CA VAL A 474 -7.93 -43.79 -7.00
C VAL A 474 -6.46 -43.95 -6.62
N LEU A 475 -5.70 -44.73 -7.40
CA LEU A 475 -4.28 -44.98 -7.16
C LEU A 475 -3.44 -43.70 -7.30
N ASP A 476 -3.70 -42.86 -8.32
CA ASP A 476 -3.09 -41.54 -8.47
C ASP A 476 -3.26 -40.69 -7.18
N GLU A 477 -4.47 -40.63 -6.64
CA GLU A 477 -4.79 -39.84 -5.44
C GLU A 477 -4.18 -40.40 -4.15
N GLU A 478 -4.12 -41.72 -3.98
CA GLU A 478 -3.43 -42.35 -2.84
C GLU A 478 -1.92 -42.12 -2.90
N GLN A 479 -1.33 -42.18 -4.10
CA GLN A 479 0.09 -41.97 -4.33
C GLN A 479 0.48 -40.49 -4.15
N GLU A 480 -0.38 -39.55 -4.53
CA GLU A 480 -0.24 -38.12 -4.20
C GLU A 480 -0.40 -37.84 -2.70
N ARG A 481 -1.35 -38.48 -2.01
CA ARG A 481 -1.49 -38.35 -0.54
C ARG A 481 -0.22 -38.82 0.17
N LEU A 482 0.36 -39.95 -0.25
CA LEU A 482 1.62 -40.46 0.29
C LEU A 482 2.80 -39.50 0.05
N MET A 483 2.85 -38.81 -1.11
CA MET A 483 3.85 -37.78 -1.39
C MET A 483 3.57 -36.42 -0.72
N SER A 484 2.38 -36.21 -0.14
CA SER A 484 1.98 -34.95 0.52
C SER A 484 2.29 -34.90 2.03
N LEU A 485 2.65 -36.04 2.62
CA LEU A 485 3.05 -36.13 4.03
C LEU A 485 4.46 -35.53 4.22
N PRO A 486 4.63 -34.55 5.13
CA PRO A 486 5.97 -34.07 5.50
C PRO A 486 6.80 -35.21 6.10
N SER A 487 8.11 -35.22 5.81
CA SER A 487 9.05 -36.23 6.31
C SER A 487 9.20 -36.28 7.84
N ASP A 488 8.70 -35.26 8.55
CA ASP A 488 8.82 -35.08 10.00
C ASP A 488 7.43 -34.90 10.62
N ALA A 489 6.76 -36.01 10.93
CA ALA A 489 5.55 -36.02 11.76
C ALA A 489 5.50 -37.28 12.63
N ASP A 490 5.61 -37.06 13.95
CA ASP A 490 5.67 -38.09 14.98
C ASP A 490 4.40 -38.96 15.01
N HIS A 491 4.54 -40.25 15.33
CA HIS A 491 3.45 -41.24 15.29
C HIS A 491 2.47 -41.10 16.48
N THR A 492 1.74 -40.00 16.56
CA THR A 492 0.63 -39.84 17.50
C THR A 492 -0.69 -40.25 16.85
N LYS A 493 -1.29 -41.32 17.37
CA LYS A 493 -2.57 -41.87 16.91
C LYS A 493 -3.75 -40.96 17.30
N THR A 494 -3.98 -39.88 16.58
CA THR A 494 -5.27 -39.19 16.60
C THR A 494 -6.24 -39.92 15.66
N GLY A 495 -7.32 -40.47 16.23
CA GLY A 495 -8.36 -41.15 15.48
C GLY A 495 -9.18 -40.17 14.66
N GLU A 496 -8.68 -39.78 13.49
CA GLU A 496 -9.53 -39.18 12.46
C GLU A 496 -10.62 -40.19 12.11
N LYS A 497 -11.88 -39.79 12.34
CA LYS A 497 -13.02 -40.50 11.77
C LYS A 497 -12.78 -40.57 10.26
N LYS A 498 -12.76 -41.79 9.68
CA LYS A 498 -12.80 -41.96 8.22
C LYS A 498 -13.87 -41.02 7.68
N LYS A 499 -13.46 -39.95 6.98
CA LYS A 499 -14.34 -39.33 5.99
C LYS A 499 -14.80 -40.48 5.06
N PRO A 500 -16.06 -40.50 4.61
CA PRO A 500 -16.51 -41.54 3.69
C PRO A 500 -15.50 -41.63 2.55
N GLY A 501 -14.87 -42.80 2.43
CA GLY A 501 -13.84 -43.01 1.41
C GLY A 501 -14.48 -42.93 0.04
N LEU A 502 -13.70 -42.50 -0.96
CA LEU A 502 -14.16 -42.28 -2.34
C LEU A 502 -15.00 -43.46 -2.90
N GLY A 503 -14.73 -44.68 -2.44
CA GLY A 503 -15.53 -45.88 -2.74
C GLY A 503 -17.01 -45.83 -2.35
N SER A 504 -17.50 -44.95 -1.47
CA SER A 504 -18.94 -44.90 -1.14
C SER A 504 -19.80 -44.31 -2.25
N ASP A 505 -19.24 -43.44 -3.10
CA ASP A 505 -19.96 -42.91 -4.25
C ASP A 505 -19.91 -43.88 -5.43
N PHE A 506 -18.80 -44.60 -5.62
CA PHE A 506 -18.77 -45.70 -6.58
C PHE A 506 -19.59 -46.92 -6.11
N GLY A 507 -19.81 -47.10 -4.80
CA GLY A 507 -20.70 -48.13 -4.27
C GLY A 507 -22.13 -48.02 -4.83
N LYS A 508 -22.69 -46.80 -4.85
CA LYS A 508 -24.03 -46.54 -5.43
C LYS A 508 -24.10 -46.85 -6.93
N VAL A 509 -23.05 -46.47 -7.67
CA VAL A 509 -22.89 -46.84 -9.08
C VAL A 509 -22.89 -48.35 -9.25
N LEU A 510 -22.20 -49.06 -8.37
CA LEU A 510 -22.07 -50.52 -8.39
C LEU A 510 -23.40 -51.21 -8.06
N ASP A 511 -24.17 -50.67 -7.12
CA ASP A 511 -25.55 -51.11 -6.82
C ASP A 511 -26.44 -50.97 -8.07
N VAL A 512 -26.50 -49.75 -8.62
CA VAL A 512 -27.26 -49.39 -9.84
C VAL A 512 -26.86 -50.25 -11.05
N ALA A 513 -25.58 -50.58 -11.20
CA ALA A 513 -25.08 -51.38 -12.31
C ALA A 513 -25.33 -52.88 -12.15
N ILE A 514 -25.34 -53.42 -10.93
CA ILE A 514 -25.34 -54.87 -10.70
C ILE A 514 -26.71 -55.40 -10.30
N ASP A 515 -27.46 -54.71 -9.45
CA ASP A 515 -28.68 -55.26 -8.86
C ASP A 515 -29.75 -55.64 -9.90
N PRO A 516 -30.04 -54.83 -10.94
CA PRO A 516 -31.03 -55.20 -11.95
C PRO A 516 -30.56 -56.33 -12.87
N VAL A 517 -29.23 -56.57 -12.96
CA VAL A 517 -28.65 -57.71 -13.69
C VAL A 517 -28.70 -58.98 -12.84
N VAL A 518 -28.45 -58.89 -11.53
CA VAL A 518 -28.67 -60.01 -10.59
C VAL A 518 -30.16 -60.39 -10.55
N GLU A 519 -31.06 -59.40 -10.53
CA GLU A 519 -32.51 -59.62 -10.61
C GLU A 519 -32.92 -60.27 -11.95
N SER A 520 -32.32 -59.84 -13.07
CA SER A 520 -32.51 -60.46 -14.40
C SER A 520 -32.01 -61.91 -14.44
N VAL A 521 -30.85 -62.21 -13.84
CA VAL A 521 -30.30 -63.57 -13.73
C VAL A 521 -31.24 -64.50 -12.96
N ILE A 522 -31.78 -64.04 -11.82
CA ILE A 522 -32.69 -64.81 -10.98
C ILE A 522 -34.00 -65.08 -11.72
N LYS A 523 -34.64 -64.05 -12.28
CA LYS A 523 -35.87 -64.19 -13.10
C LYS A 523 -35.64 -65.12 -14.29
N GLY A 524 -34.51 -64.99 -14.98
CA GLY A 524 -34.13 -65.86 -16.09
C GLY A 524 -33.93 -67.32 -15.69
N GLY A 525 -33.35 -67.57 -14.51
CA GLY A 525 -33.25 -68.91 -13.94
C GLY A 525 -34.63 -69.52 -13.66
N GLU A 526 -35.55 -68.75 -13.07
CA GLU A 526 -36.93 -69.19 -12.86
C GLU A 526 -37.69 -69.48 -14.17
N GLU A 527 -37.48 -68.67 -15.21
CA GLU A 527 -38.11 -68.87 -16.52
C GLU A 527 -37.56 -70.11 -17.24
N LYS A 528 -36.24 -70.33 -17.22
CA LYS A 528 -35.64 -71.58 -17.71
C LYS A 528 -36.14 -72.79 -16.91
N GLY A 529 -36.26 -72.68 -15.58
CA GLY A 529 -36.80 -73.73 -14.71
C GLY A 529 -38.27 -74.10 -14.99
N LYS A 530 -39.10 -73.13 -15.40
CA LYS A 530 -40.50 -73.38 -15.81
C LYS A 530 -40.59 -74.19 -17.11
N LEU A 531 -39.64 -74.02 -18.03
CA LEU A 531 -39.61 -74.72 -19.32
C LEU A 531 -38.90 -76.08 -19.23
N ARG A 532 -37.87 -76.17 -18.39
CA ARG A 532 -37.09 -77.38 -18.14
C ARG A 532 -36.98 -77.56 -16.62
N PRO A 533 -37.94 -78.26 -15.98
CA PRO A 533 -37.93 -78.53 -14.54
C PRO A 533 -36.82 -79.54 -14.21
N ARG A 534 -35.60 -79.03 -14.13
CA ARG A 534 -34.33 -79.68 -13.83
C ARG A 534 -33.41 -78.65 -13.14
N TRP A 535 -32.22 -79.12 -12.77
CA TRP A 535 -31.07 -78.36 -12.29
C TRP A 535 -30.67 -77.14 -13.16
N ASP A 536 -31.17 -77.03 -14.39
CA ASP A 536 -30.97 -75.92 -15.33
C ASP A 536 -31.14 -74.54 -14.66
N ALA A 537 -32.19 -74.34 -13.83
CA ALA A 537 -32.44 -73.06 -13.15
C ALA A 537 -31.33 -72.68 -12.15
N SER A 538 -31.00 -73.61 -11.25
CA SER A 538 -30.01 -73.41 -10.19
C SER A 538 -28.60 -73.27 -10.77
N VAL A 539 -28.24 -74.10 -11.77
CA VAL A 539 -26.93 -74.04 -12.44
C VAL A 539 -26.77 -72.76 -13.28
N TRP A 540 -27.85 -72.27 -13.92
CA TRP A 540 -27.85 -70.97 -14.62
C TRP A 540 -27.46 -69.80 -13.70
N ILE A 541 -28.13 -69.73 -12.55
CA ILE A 541 -27.91 -68.67 -11.56
C ILE A 541 -26.49 -68.78 -11.00
N VAL A 542 -26.04 -69.97 -10.59
CA VAL A 542 -24.69 -70.21 -10.08
C VAL A 542 -23.61 -69.81 -11.09
N ASN A 543 -23.72 -70.22 -12.36
CA ASN A 543 -22.75 -69.85 -13.40
C ASN A 543 -22.71 -68.33 -13.66
N SER A 544 -23.88 -67.68 -13.67
CA SER A 544 -24.01 -66.24 -13.93
C SER A 544 -23.48 -65.39 -12.78
N LEU A 545 -23.81 -65.73 -11.53
CA LEU A 545 -23.28 -65.05 -10.35
C LEU A 545 -21.78 -65.28 -10.19
N THR A 546 -21.28 -66.49 -10.47
CA THR A 546 -19.83 -66.79 -10.46
C THR A 546 -19.07 -65.95 -11.49
N TYR A 547 -19.62 -65.80 -12.70
CA TYR A 547 -19.01 -64.94 -13.73
C TYR A 547 -18.97 -63.47 -13.30
N ILE A 548 -20.09 -62.90 -12.82
CA ILE A 548 -20.13 -61.53 -12.30
C ILE A 548 -19.12 -61.34 -11.16
N LEU A 549 -19.03 -62.29 -10.22
CA LEU A 549 -18.07 -62.25 -9.12
C LEU A 549 -16.61 -62.24 -9.61
N SER A 550 -16.27 -63.06 -10.61
CA SER A 550 -14.93 -63.11 -11.20
C SER A 550 -14.50 -61.80 -11.90
N VAL A 551 -15.46 -60.99 -12.33
CA VAL A 551 -15.23 -59.67 -12.93
C VAL A 551 -14.95 -58.60 -11.86
N LEU A 552 -15.56 -58.73 -10.67
CA LEU A 552 -15.34 -57.83 -9.54
C LEU A 552 -14.07 -58.13 -8.75
N GLU A 553 -13.68 -59.40 -8.65
CA GLU A 553 -12.56 -59.88 -7.83
C GLU A 553 -11.24 -59.08 -7.98
N PRO A 554 -10.80 -58.65 -9.18
CA PRO A 554 -9.58 -57.86 -9.36
C PRO A 554 -9.62 -56.45 -8.73
N PHE A 555 -10.80 -55.95 -8.33
CA PHE A 555 -11.06 -54.57 -7.91
C PHE A 555 -11.47 -54.48 -6.43
N SER A 556 -10.88 -55.34 -5.59
CA SER A 556 -11.27 -55.52 -4.18
C SER A 556 -11.16 -54.28 -3.29
N SER A 557 -10.46 -53.21 -3.71
CA SER A 557 -10.30 -51.98 -2.93
C SER A 557 -11.60 -51.17 -2.75
N PHE A 558 -12.59 -51.32 -3.64
CA PHE A 558 -13.88 -50.62 -3.55
C PHE A 558 -15.10 -51.51 -3.85
N THR A 559 -14.92 -52.73 -4.39
CA THR A 559 -16.05 -53.64 -4.69
C THR A 559 -16.38 -54.63 -3.57
N GLN A 560 -15.62 -54.64 -2.45
CA GLN A 560 -15.69 -55.69 -1.42
C GLN A 560 -17.12 -55.92 -0.88
N GLU A 561 -17.83 -54.86 -0.50
CA GLU A 561 -19.18 -54.95 0.06
C GLU A 561 -20.16 -55.65 -0.90
N LYS A 562 -20.07 -55.34 -2.19
CA LYS A 562 -20.91 -55.97 -3.22
C LYS A 562 -20.48 -57.40 -3.55
N GLN A 563 -19.17 -57.69 -3.52
CA GLN A 563 -18.67 -59.07 -3.64
C GLN A 563 -19.19 -59.96 -2.51
N GLU A 564 -19.21 -59.46 -1.27
CA GLU A 564 -19.75 -60.20 -0.11
C GLU A 564 -21.26 -60.46 -0.27
N GLY A 565 -22.03 -59.46 -0.73
CA GLY A 565 -23.44 -59.63 -1.10
C GLY A 565 -23.65 -60.73 -2.15
N ILE A 566 -22.93 -60.68 -3.27
CA ILE A 566 -23.05 -61.69 -4.35
C ILE A 566 -22.60 -63.08 -3.87
N LYS A 567 -21.56 -63.17 -3.04
CA LYS A 567 -21.10 -64.44 -2.45
C LYS A 567 -22.18 -65.09 -1.59
N THR A 568 -22.87 -64.34 -0.72
CA THR A 568 -23.95 -64.91 0.11
C THR A 568 -25.15 -65.40 -0.72
N LEU A 569 -25.49 -64.72 -1.82
CA LEU A 569 -26.49 -65.21 -2.78
C LEU A 569 -26.03 -66.48 -3.51
N LEU A 570 -24.78 -66.50 -3.98
CA LEU A 570 -24.17 -67.66 -4.63
C LEU A 570 -24.16 -68.89 -3.71
N ASP A 571 -23.70 -68.73 -2.46
CA ASP A 571 -23.67 -69.81 -1.45
C ASP A 571 -25.07 -70.35 -1.16
N THR A 572 -26.09 -69.47 -1.12
CA THR A 572 -27.50 -69.85 -0.93
C THR A 572 -28.01 -70.70 -2.09
N HIS A 573 -27.74 -70.31 -3.34
CA HIS A 573 -28.14 -71.08 -4.52
C HIS A 573 -27.34 -72.38 -4.70
N VAL A 574 -26.06 -72.40 -4.30
CA VAL A 574 -25.24 -73.62 -4.28
C VAL A 574 -25.76 -74.61 -3.22
N ALA A 575 -26.13 -74.13 -2.03
CA ALA A 575 -26.73 -74.97 -1.00
C ALA A 575 -28.06 -75.59 -1.47
N ALA A 576 -28.94 -74.79 -2.09
CA ALA A 576 -30.19 -75.27 -2.67
C ALA A 576 -29.97 -76.32 -3.77
N LEU A 577 -28.99 -76.12 -4.67
CA LEU A 577 -28.62 -77.09 -5.70
C LEU A 577 -28.10 -78.41 -5.08
N ILE A 578 -27.33 -78.35 -3.99
CA ILE A 578 -26.85 -79.54 -3.29
C ILE A 578 -28.01 -80.28 -2.61
N GLU A 579 -28.96 -79.57 -2.02
CA GLU A 579 -30.15 -80.17 -1.39
C GLU A 579 -31.06 -80.84 -2.43
N GLU A 580 -31.33 -80.17 -3.56
CA GLU A 580 -32.08 -80.72 -4.69
C GLU A 580 -31.37 -81.95 -5.29
N HIS A 581 -30.04 -81.90 -5.46
CA HIS A 581 -29.29 -83.02 -6.01
C HIS A 581 -29.19 -84.22 -5.05
N THR A 582 -28.98 -83.97 -3.76
CA THR A 582 -28.91 -85.05 -2.75
C THR A 582 -30.27 -85.71 -2.55
N THR A 583 -31.38 -84.95 -2.55
CA THR A 583 -32.73 -85.52 -2.51
C THR A 583 -33.05 -86.33 -3.77
N SER A 584 -32.74 -85.82 -4.97
CA SER A 584 -32.90 -86.58 -6.22
C SER A 584 -32.07 -87.87 -6.24
N LEU A 585 -30.82 -87.84 -5.78
CA LEU A 585 -29.98 -89.05 -5.71
C LEU A 585 -30.46 -90.05 -4.65
N LEU A 586 -31.01 -89.57 -3.52
CA LEU A 586 -31.61 -90.44 -2.51
C LEU A 586 -32.90 -91.12 -3.02
N ASP A 587 -33.67 -90.44 -3.87
CA ASP A 587 -34.85 -91.02 -4.54
C ASP A 587 -34.43 -92.07 -5.59
N GLU A 588 -33.51 -91.71 -6.49
CA GLU A 588 -32.99 -92.64 -7.53
C GLU A 588 -32.28 -93.87 -6.95
N SER A 589 -31.63 -93.74 -5.78
CA SER A 589 -31.02 -94.86 -5.06
C SER A 589 -31.99 -95.66 -4.17
N GLY A 590 -33.26 -95.23 -4.07
CA GLY A 590 -34.29 -95.87 -3.25
C GLY A 590 -34.09 -95.71 -1.73
N LEU A 591 -33.17 -94.84 -1.31
CA LEU A 591 -32.86 -94.56 0.10
C LEU A 591 -33.80 -93.53 0.74
N LEU A 592 -34.62 -92.84 -0.05
CA LEU A 592 -35.58 -91.83 0.43
C LEU A 592 -36.85 -92.45 1.05
N ALA A 593 -37.07 -93.76 0.88
CA ALA A 593 -38.25 -94.49 1.35
C ALA A 593 -37.99 -95.39 2.59
N VAL A 594 -36.90 -95.16 3.32
CA VAL A 594 -36.50 -95.87 4.56
C VAL A 594 -36.34 -94.88 5.71
#